data_AF-A0A0M7AGY2-F1
#
_entry.id   AF-A0A0M7AGY2-F1
#
_cell.length_a   1.000
_cell.length_b   1.000
_cell.length_c   1.000
_cell.angle_alpha   90.00
_cell.angle_beta   90.00
_cell.angle_gamma   90.00
#
_symmetry.space_group_name_H-M   'P 1'
#
loop_
_entity.id
_entity.type
_entity.pdbx_description
1 polymer ?
#
loop_
_entity_poly.entity_id
_entity_poly.type
_entity_poly.pdbx_seq_one_letter_code
_entity_poly.pdbx_strand_id
1 'polypeptide(L)'
;MQFVSPVQGQFAVVVASQTSGFDALPTTDVTPEDVREMMTYLRKAKERAVAIRDHSPAGSYMESVLTRTIDGITLELSQLDYLLARKPVMLAEKGPSDRRMRPAI
;
A
#
# COMPACT_ATOMS: atom_id res chain seq x y z
N MET A 1 41.93 -43.18 -2.50
CA MET A 1 42.54 -41.86 -2.19
C MET A 1 42.03 -40.87 -3.22
N GLN A 2 40.92 -40.19 -2.93
CA GLN A 2 40.17 -39.36 -3.88
C GLN A 2 40.00 -37.95 -3.26
N PHE A 3 40.22 -36.94 -4.10
CA PHE A 3 40.45 -35.53 -3.78
C PHE A 3 39.21 -34.82 -3.22
N VAL A 4 39.40 -33.95 -2.23
CA VAL A 4 38.48 -32.85 -1.92
C VAL A 4 39.32 -31.59 -1.69
N SER A 5 39.35 -30.72 -2.69
CA SER A 5 39.78 -29.33 -2.55
C SER A 5 38.53 -28.47 -2.32
N PRO A 6 38.52 -27.51 -1.38
CA PRO A 6 37.42 -26.57 -1.23
C PRO A 6 37.43 -25.52 -2.35
N VAL A 7 36.27 -25.28 -2.95
CA VAL A 7 36.04 -24.24 -3.95
C VAL A 7 36.12 -22.85 -3.31
N GLN A 8 36.90 -21.96 -3.90
CA GLN A 8 36.89 -20.52 -3.65
C GLN A 8 35.65 -19.89 -4.30
N GLY A 9 35.08 -18.85 -3.67
CA GLY A 9 33.94 -18.11 -4.21
C GLY A 9 33.74 -16.75 -3.56
N GLN A 10 34.75 -15.89 -3.70
CA GLN A 10 34.77 -14.43 -3.63
C GLN A 10 33.44 -13.70 -3.33
N PHE A 11 33.38 -13.03 -2.16
CA PHE A 11 32.40 -11.99 -1.87
C PHE A 11 32.74 -10.73 -2.67
N ALA A 12 32.18 -10.60 -3.87
CA ALA A 12 32.13 -9.32 -4.57
C ALA A 12 30.88 -8.57 -4.09
N VAL A 13 31.05 -7.71 -3.07
CA VAL A 13 30.06 -6.70 -2.71
C VAL A 13 30.07 -5.65 -3.83
N VAL A 14 29.19 -5.83 -4.81
CA VAL A 14 28.91 -4.77 -5.78
C VAL A 14 28.01 -3.77 -5.08
N VAL A 15 28.62 -2.72 -4.52
CA VAL A 15 27.91 -1.47 -4.22
C VAL A 15 27.45 -0.91 -5.56
N ALA A 16 26.26 -1.32 -5.98
CA ALA A 16 25.56 -0.68 -7.08
C ALA A 16 24.96 0.62 -6.54
N SER A 17 25.72 1.71 -6.67
CA SER A 17 25.17 3.06 -6.69
C SER A 17 24.20 3.16 -7.87
N GLN A 18 22.92 2.92 -7.63
CA GLN A 18 21.86 3.28 -8.58
C GLN A 18 21.04 4.40 -7.97
N THR A 19 21.42 5.62 -8.34
CA THR A 19 20.51 6.75 -8.33
C THR A 19 19.69 6.70 -9.61
N SER A 20 18.43 7.11 -9.50
CA SER A 20 17.51 7.42 -10.60
C SER A 20 16.90 6.24 -11.33
N GLY A 21 15.99 5.56 -10.63
CA GLY A 21 14.85 4.91 -11.24
C GLY A 21 13.66 5.13 -10.32
N PHE A 22 12.85 6.16 -10.57
CA PHE A 22 11.42 5.99 -10.32
C PHE A 22 11.03 4.88 -11.29
N ASP A 23 11.23 3.62 -10.86
CA ASP A 23 10.54 2.49 -11.45
C ASP A 23 9.10 2.96 -11.54
N ALA A 24 8.58 2.97 -12.76
CA ALA A 24 7.17 3.15 -13.00
C ALA A 24 6.50 2.05 -12.19
N LEU A 25 6.15 2.37 -10.94
CA LEU A 25 5.28 1.57 -10.14
C LEU A 25 4.12 1.24 -11.07
N PRO A 26 3.78 -0.04 -11.29
CA PRO A 26 2.55 -0.34 -11.99
C PRO A 26 1.50 0.46 -11.24
N THR A 27 0.97 1.49 -11.90
CA THR A 27 -0.08 2.31 -11.31
C THR A 27 -1.25 1.36 -11.30
N THR A 28 -1.41 0.64 -10.19
CA THR A 28 -2.62 -0.11 -9.93
C THR A 28 -3.69 0.97 -9.95
N ASP A 29 -4.43 1.03 -11.05
CA ASP A 29 -5.49 1.99 -11.24
C ASP A 29 -6.61 1.57 -10.30
N VAL A 30 -6.57 2.11 -9.08
CA VAL A 30 -7.54 1.78 -8.03
C VAL A 30 -8.67 2.77 -8.14
N THR A 31 -9.84 2.27 -8.53
CA THR A 31 -11.06 3.08 -8.63
C THR A 31 -11.71 3.26 -7.25
N PRO A 32 -12.53 4.31 -7.05
CA PRO A 32 -13.32 4.46 -5.82
C PRO A 32 -14.23 3.26 -5.55
N GLU A 33 -14.71 2.60 -6.60
CA GLU A 33 -15.51 1.37 -6.52
C GLU A 33 -14.69 0.20 -5.94
N ASP A 34 -13.45 0.02 -6.37
CA ASP A 34 -12.54 -0.99 -5.81
C ASP A 34 -12.28 -0.75 -4.32
N VAL A 35 -12.13 0.52 -3.92
CA VAL A 35 -11.97 0.88 -2.50
C VAL A 35 -13.24 0.56 -1.70
N ARG A 36 -14.43 0.84 -2.23
CA ARG A 36 -15.70 0.47 -1.57
C ARG A 36 -15.85 -1.04 -1.45
N GLU A 37 -15.42 -1.80 -2.45
CA GLU A 37 -15.39 -3.26 -2.37
C GLU A 37 -14.40 -3.73 -1.29
N MET A 38 -13.18 -3.20 -1.26
CA MET A 38 -12.19 -3.49 -0.22
C MET A 38 -12.74 -3.22 1.18
N MET A 39 -13.40 -2.07 1.37
CA MET A 39 -14.03 -1.72 2.64
C MET A 39 -15.11 -2.74 3.05
N THR A 40 -15.83 -3.33 2.10
CA THR A 40 -16.80 -4.41 2.39
C THR A 40 -16.10 -5.65 2.93
N TYR A 41 -14.98 -6.05 2.35
CA TYR A 41 -14.17 -7.17 2.86
C TYR A 41 -13.59 -6.89 4.25
N LEU A 42 -13.05 -5.69 4.47
CA LEU A 42 -12.50 -5.28 5.76
C LEU A 42 -13.57 -5.28 6.87
N ARG A 43 -14.79 -4.79 6.58
CA ARG A 43 -15.90 -4.85 7.54
C ARG A 43 -16.24 -6.29 7.93
N LYS A 44 -16.35 -7.20 6.94
CA LYS A 44 -16.58 -8.63 7.20
C LYS A 44 -15.44 -9.29 7.97
N ALA A 45 -14.19 -8.92 7.67
CA ALA A 45 -13.03 -9.44 8.39
C ALA A 45 -13.05 -8.99 9.87
N LYS A 46 -13.40 -7.74 10.13
CA LYS A 46 -13.57 -7.21 11.50
C LYS A 46 -14.66 -7.96 12.26
N GLU A 47 -15.82 -8.14 11.65
CA GLU A 47 -16.94 -8.89 12.26
C GLU A 47 -16.53 -10.31 12.63
N ARG A 48 -15.79 -10.99 11.75
CA ARG A 48 -15.24 -12.33 12.04
C ARG A 48 -14.24 -12.30 13.19
N ALA A 49 -13.33 -11.33 13.23
CA ALA A 49 -12.36 -11.20 14.31
C ALA A 49 -13.05 -10.98 15.67
N VAL A 50 -14.10 -10.13 15.70
CA VAL A 50 -14.93 -9.92 16.90
C VAL A 50 -15.62 -11.22 17.31
N ALA A 51 -16.28 -11.92 16.38
CA ALA A 51 -16.95 -13.18 16.68
C ALA A 51 -15.99 -14.26 17.22
N ILE A 52 -14.77 -14.35 16.67
CA ILE A 52 -13.74 -15.28 17.17
C ILE A 52 -13.31 -14.90 18.58
N ARG A 53 -13.05 -13.61 18.84
CA ARG A 53 -12.65 -13.13 20.17
C ARG A 53 -13.73 -13.42 21.22
N ASP A 54 -14.98 -13.14 20.89
CA ASP A 54 -16.10 -13.23 21.83
C ASP A 54 -16.53 -14.69 22.10
N HIS A 55 -16.24 -15.63 21.20
CA HIS A 55 -16.68 -17.04 21.30
C HIS A 55 -15.57 -18.07 21.47
N SER A 56 -14.30 -17.68 21.39
CA SER A 56 -13.17 -18.59 21.55
C SER A 56 -12.59 -18.49 22.96
N PRO A 57 -12.32 -19.61 23.66
CA PRO A 57 -11.49 -19.61 24.86
C PRO A 57 -10.03 -19.37 24.43
N ALA A 58 -9.75 -18.14 24.03
CA ALA A 58 -8.45 -17.68 23.60
C ALA A 58 -7.55 -17.42 24.82
N GLY A 59 -6.33 -17.94 24.79
CA GLY A 59 -5.29 -17.52 25.73
C GLY A 59 -4.95 -16.03 25.57
N SER A 60 -4.27 -15.44 26.56
CA SER A 60 -3.95 -14.00 26.63
C SER A 60 -3.30 -13.42 25.36
N TYR A 61 -2.47 -14.21 24.67
CA TYR A 61 -1.87 -13.81 23.41
C TYR A 61 -2.91 -13.61 22.29
N MET A 62 -3.80 -14.58 22.11
CA MET A 62 -4.78 -14.54 21.02
C MET A 62 -5.79 -13.41 21.24
N GLU A 63 -6.17 -13.15 22.50
CA GLU A 63 -6.98 -11.98 22.87
C GLU A 63 -6.31 -10.65 22.47
N SER A 64 -5.02 -10.52 22.77
CA SER A 64 -4.23 -9.32 22.45
C SER A 64 -4.07 -9.13 20.95
N VAL A 65 -3.85 -10.21 20.20
CA VAL A 65 -3.74 -10.18 18.74
C VAL A 65 -5.07 -9.78 18.12
N LEU A 66 -6.18 -10.42 18.51
CA LEU A 66 -7.50 -10.13 17.97
C LEU A 66 -7.92 -8.68 18.26
N THR A 67 -7.66 -8.19 19.47
CA THR A 67 -7.90 -6.78 19.82
C THR A 67 -7.12 -5.84 18.91
N ARG A 68 -5.80 -6.06 18.78
CA ARG A 68 -4.96 -5.23 17.90
C ARG A 68 -5.38 -5.30 16.43
N THR A 69 -5.81 -6.47 15.96
CA THR A 69 -6.33 -6.67 14.60
C THR A 69 -7.63 -5.89 14.38
N ILE A 70 -8.57 -5.95 15.32
CA ILE A 70 -9.83 -5.21 15.26
C ILE A 70 -9.57 -3.69 15.23
N ASP A 71 -8.67 -3.21 16.08
CA ASP A 71 -8.29 -1.79 16.14
C ASP A 71 -7.61 -1.34 14.84
N GLY A 72 -6.71 -2.16 14.30
CA GLY A 72 -6.04 -1.90 13.02
C GLY A 72 -7.02 -1.79 11.86
N ILE A 73 -7.92 -2.75 11.71
CA ILE A 73 -8.94 -2.73 10.65
C ILE A 73 -9.88 -1.52 10.81
N THR A 74 -10.20 -1.12 12.04
CA THR A 74 -11.05 0.05 12.31
C THR A 74 -10.37 1.35 11.88
N LEU A 75 -9.06 1.47 12.14
CA LEU A 75 -8.27 2.61 11.68
C LEU A 75 -8.21 2.67 10.15
N GLU A 76 -7.90 1.55 9.49
CA GLU A 76 -7.83 1.46 8.03
C GLU A 76 -9.17 1.84 7.39
N LEU A 77 -10.30 1.33 7.89
CA LEU A 77 -11.63 1.71 7.42
C LEU A 77 -11.87 3.22 7.53
N SER A 78 -11.45 3.84 8.64
CA SER A 78 -11.60 5.28 8.85
C SER A 78 -10.74 6.10 7.89
N GLN A 79 -9.54 5.62 7.57
CA GLN A 79 -8.65 6.25 6.59
C GLN A 79 -9.25 6.17 5.18
N LEU A 80 -9.79 5.00 4.80
CA LEU A 80 -10.45 4.83 3.50
C LEU A 80 -11.71 5.70 3.39
N ASP A 81 -12.55 5.75 4.43
CA ASP A 81 -13.71 6.64 4.49
C ASP A 81 -13.28 8.11 4.31
N TYR A 82 -12.20 8.53 4.98
CA TYR A 82 -11.67 9.89 4.82
C TYR A 82 -11.17 10.18 3.40
N LEU A 83 -10.44 9.25 2.79
CA LEU A 83 -9.91 9.40 1.43
C LEU A 83 -11.04 9.47 0.40
N LEU A 84 -12.09 8.66 0.56
CA LEU A 84 -13.27 8.68 -0.31
C LEU A 84 -14.12 9.96 -0.13
N ALA A 85 -14.20 10.49 1.09
CA ALA A 85 -14.92 11.73 1.37
C ALA A 85 -14.21 12.98 0.82
N ARG A 86 -12.89 12.94 0.70
CA ARG A 86 -12.12 14.02 0.07
C ARG A 86 -12.31 13.98 -1.44
N LYS A 87 -13.12 14.91 -1.96
CA LYS A 87 -13.15 15.20 -3.41
C LYS A 87 -11.71 15.45 -3.87
N PRO A 88 -11.20 14.73 -4.88
CA PRO A 88 -9.87 15.00 -5.40
C PRO A 88 -9.86 16.46 -5.87
N VAL A 89 -8.87 17.23 -5.40
CA VAL A 89 -8.57 18.53 -5.99
C VAL A 89 -8.19 18.21 -7.41
N MET A 90 -9.14 18.36 -8.34
CA MET A 90 -8.81 18.39 -9.75
C MET A 90 -7.84 19.55 -9.88
N LEU A 91 -6.54 19.22 -10.01
CA LEU A 91 -5.55 20.14 -10.54
C LEU A 91 -6.10 20.50 -11.90
N ALA A 92 -6.84 21.60 -11.95
CA ALA A 92 -7.45 22.11 -13.17
C ALA A 92 -6.35 22.06 -14.22
N GLU A 93 -6.58 21.28 -15.28
CA GLU A 93 -5.66 21.22 -16.39
C GLU A 93 -5.37 22.66 -16.77
N LYS A 94 -4.13 23.08 -16.52
CA LYS A 94 -3.62 24.35 -16.96
C LYS A 94 -3.60 24.24 -18.48
N GLY A 95 -4.74 24.53 -19.10
CA GLY A 95 -4.88 24.57 -20.54
C GLY A 95 -3.72 25.37 -21.11
N PRO A 96 -3.17 24.98 -22.27
CA PRO A 96 -2.04 25.67 -22.84
C PRO A 96 -2.41 27.14 -22.93
N SER A 97 -1.62 27.98 -22.25
CA SER A 97 -1.74 29.42 -22.38
C SER A 97 -1.40 29.76 -23.83
N ASP A 98 -2.42 29.78 -24.68
CA ASP A 98 -2.39 30.25 -26.06
C ASP A 98 -2.20 31.76 -26.03
N ARG A 99 -1.02 32.20 -25.59
CA ARG A 99 -0.58 33.59 -25.71
C ARG A 99 0.39 33.64 -26.87
N ARG A 100 -0.18 33.55 -28.08
CA ARG A 100 0.49 33.83 -29.35
C ARG A 100 1.35 35.09 -29.22
N MET A 101 2.65 34.96 -29.53
CA MET A 101 3.54 36.09 -29.72
C MET A 101 3.06 36.89 -30.94
N ARG A 102 2.80 38.19 -30.78
CA ARG A 102 2.62 39.10 -31.92
C ARG A 102 3.95 39.84 -32.18
N PRO A 103 4.43 39.91 -33.44
CA PRO A 103 5.61 40.68 -33.78
C PRO A 103 5.30 42.18 -33.73
N ALA A 104 6.29 42.97 -33.28
CA ALA A 104 6.24 44.42 -33.38
C ALA A 104 6.57 44.84 -34.82
N ILE A 105 5.67 45.63 -35.44
CA ILE A 105 5.91 46.43 -36.64
C ILE A 105 6.27 47.83 -36.16
#